data_AF-A0A410X3J1-F1
#
_entry.id   AF-A0A410X3J1-F1
#
_cell.length_a   1.000
_cell.length_b   1.000
_cell.length_c   1.000
_cell.angle_alpha   90.00
_cell.angle_beta   90.00
_cell.angle_gamma   90.00
#
_symmetry.space_group_name_H-M   'P 1'
#
loop_
_entity.id
_entity.type
_entity.pdbx_description
1 polymer ?
#
loop_
_entity_poly.entity_id
_entity_poly.type
_entity_poly.pdbx_seq_one_letter_code
_entity_poly.pdbx_strand_id
1 'polypeptide(L)'
;MSKRSKIGFLIGMAVVLLFVMSGCGSKEKTADVKPTETAKSSPASTANPANASAKPKEPAPESKLSEISNFMISSFWNEGFVDITWYVSNGTGNTGKKLDIDFTMERLGKAMEKKAEYDMYIQGLDAKYDNVKQVWTKLSKETDNLYKQLKENTPKANDKSYKFDTGLFEQYSDAFRDDVRALNKKQ
;
A
#
# COMPACT_ATOMS: atom_id res chain seq x y z
N MET A 1 -56.49 -13.13 4.38
CA MET A 1 -55.70 -14.40 4.40
C MET A 1 -54.27 -14.00 4.76
N SER A 2 -53.80 -14.13 6.02
CA SER A 2 -53.29 -15.34 6.69
C SER A 2 -52.19 -16.01 5.83
N LYS A 3 -50.90 -16.10 6.19
CA LYS A 3 -50.28 -16.57 7.45
C LYS A 3 -48.79 -16.14 7.57
N ARG A 4 -48.34 -16.02 8.83
CA ARG A 4 -46.94 -15.91 9.30
C ARG A 4 -46.21 -17.26 9.29
N SER A 5 -44.86 -17.26 9.30
CA SER A 5 -43.97 -18.12 10.13
C SER A 5 -42.50 -17.78 9.80
N LYS A 6 -41.67 -17.17 10.68
CA LYS A 6 -40.99 -17.60 11.93
C LYS A 6 -39.74 -18.50 11.75
N ILE A 7 -38.60 -17.92 12.15
CA ILE A 7 -37.60 -18.41 13.13
C ILE A 7 -36.71 -19.63 12.76
N GLY A 8 -35.42 -19.34 12.52
CA GLY A 8 -34.31 -19.66 13.45
C GLY A 8 -33.68 -21.05 13.44
N PHE A 9 -32.35 -21.11 13.31
CA PHE A 9 -31.50 -21.97 14.14
C PHE A 9 -30.05 -21.44 14.19
N LEU A 10 -29.49 -21.42 15.41
CA LEU A 10 -28.13 -21.06 15.79
C LEU A 10 -27.29 -22.35 15.98
N ILE A 11 -25.99 -22.14 16.20
CA ILE A 11 -25.01 -23.00 16.94
C ILE A 11 -24.10 -23.88 16.06
N GLY A 12 -22.78 -23.72 16.25
CA GLY A 12 -21.79 -24.72 15.85
C GLY A 12 -20.32 -24.26 15.92
N MET A 13 -19.83 -23.98 17.12
CA MET A 13 -18.42 -23.68 17.44
C MET A 13 -17.52 -24.92 17.25
N ALA A 14 -16.31 -24.79 16.69
CA ALA A 14 -15.19 -25.69 17.02
C ALA A 14 -13.83 -25.06 16.65
N VAL A 15 -13.05 -24.80 17.70
CA VAL A 15 -11.65 -24.40 17.73
C VAL A 15 -10.77 -25.60 17.42
N VAL A 16 -9.77 -25.47 16.55
CA VAL A 16 -8.55 -26.29 16.60
C VAL A 16 -7.33 -25.40 16.34
N LEU A 17 -6.71 -24.97 17.43
CA LEU A 17 -5.33 -24.47 17.48
C LEU A 17 -4.41 -25.69 17.58
N LEU A 18 -3.50 -25.87 16.63
CA LEU A 18 -2.33 -26.73 16.78
C LEU A 18 -1.06 -25.91 16.58
N PHE A 19 -0.42 -25.59 17.70
CA PHE A 19 0.99 -25.24 17.78
C PHE A 19 1.81 -26.52 17.64
N VAL A 20 2.82 -26.53 16.76
CA VAL A 20 4.03 -27.34 16.97
C VAL A 20 5.24 -26.47 16.63
N MET A 21 5.98 -26.12 17.69
CA MET A 21 7.34 -25.59 17.65
C MET A 21 8.35 -26.76 17.55
N SER A 22 9.60 -26.44 17.19
CA SER A 22 10.85 -27.23 17.25
C SER A 22 11.27 -27.82 15.89
N GLY A 23 12.52 -27.69 15.41
CA GLY A 23 13.74 -27.27 16.10
C GLY A 23 14.91 -26.99 15.13
N CYS A 24 16.02 -26.60 15.74
CA CYS A 24 17.27 -26.15 15.14
C CYS A 24 18.34 -27.28 15.21
N GLY A 25 19.27 -27.35 14.25
CA GLY A 25 20.48 -28.20 14.30
C GLY A 25 20.92 -28.66 12.90
N SER A 26 21.92 -28.03 12.26
CA SER A 26 23.37 -28.37 12.26
C SER A 26 23.67 -29.81 11.80
N LYS A 27 24.64 -30.16 10.95
CA LYS A 27 25.73 -29.56 10.16
C LYS A 27 26.27 -30.73 9.32
N GLU A 28 26.73 -30.53 8.08
CA GLU A 28 27.89 -31.28 7.60
C GLU A 28 28.73 -30.41 6.65
N LYS A 29 30.03 -30.36 6.95
CA LYS A 29 31.10 -29.68 6.25
C LYS A 29 31.87 -30.71 5.42
N THR A 30 32.77 -30.21 4.55
CA THR A 30 34.16 -30.67 4.24
C THR A 30 34.35 -30.52 2.72
N ALA A 31 35.41 -29.95 2.14
CA ALA A 31 36.67 -29.30 2.54
C ALA A 31 37.08 -28.44 1.31
N ASP A 32 37.54 -27.19 1.44
CA ASP A 32 38.90 -26.76 1.83
C ASP A 32 39.90 -26.78 0.67
N VAL A 33 40.28 -25.57 0.18
CA VAL A 33 41.65 -25.21 -0.21
C VAL A 33 41.86 -23.70 0.06
N LYS A 34 42.53 -23.39 1.18
CA LYS A 34 43.32 -22.16 1.47
C LYS A 34 44.71 -22.30 0.77
N PRO A 35 45.69 -21.36 0.83
CA PRO A 35 45.70 -19.95 1.29
C PRO A 35 46.50 -18.97 0.42
N THR A 36 46.28 -17.66 0.60
CA THR A 36 47.42 -16.74 0.86
C THR A 36 46.99 -15.50 1.63
N GLU A 37 47.92 -15.03 2.43
CA GLU A 37 47.83 -14.17 3.60
C GLU A 37 48.42 -12.80 3.28
N THR A 38 47.84 -11.72 3.81
CA THR A 38 48.64 -10.56 4.26
C THR A 38 47.83 -9.69 5.21
N ALA A 39 48.26 -9.68 6.46
CA ALA A 39 47.80 -8.79 7.51
C ALA A 39 48.46 -7.40 7.39
N LYS A 40 47.75 -6.34 7.78
CA LYS A 40 48.39 -5.13 8.31
C LYS A 40 47.53 -4.45 9.39
N SER A 41 48.01 -4.62 10.63
CA SER A 41 47.99 -3.74 11.81
C SER A 41 46.74 -2.93 12.20
N SER A 42 46.30 -3.22 13.43
CA SER A 42 45.45 -2.42 14.33
C SER A 42 46.06 -1.03 14.67
N PRO A 43 45.30 -0.08 15.26
CA PRO A 43 45.11 -0.12 16.70
C PRO A 43 43.68 0.18 17.18
N ALA A 44 43.32 -0.48 18.28
CA ALA A 44 42.17 -0.13 19.11
C ALA A 44 42.30 1.28 19.69
N SER A 45 41.18 2.01 19.77
CA SER A 45 40.98 2.94 20.87
C SER A 45 39.49 3.14 21.17
N THR A 46 39.15 2.81 22.42
CA THR A 46 38.17 3.48 23.28
C THR A 46 36.69 3.28 22.96
N ALA A 47 36.10 2.32 23.69
CA ALA A 47 34.68 2.33 24.03
C ALA A 47 34.32 3.66 24.71
N ASN A 48 33.37 4.39 24.12
CA ASN A 48 32.73 5.52 24.76
C ASN A 48 31.35 5.05 25.26
N PRO A 49 31.11 4.91 26.57
CA PRO A 49 29.82 4.50 27.10
C PRO A 49 28.96 5.75 27.30
N ALA A 50 28.40 6.28 26.21
CA ALA A 50 27.38 7.34 26.30
C ALA A 50 26.63 7.47 24.98
N ASN A 51 25.64 6.61 24.73
CA ASN A 51 24.30 7.08 24.33
C ASN A 51 23.30 5.91 24.42
N ALA A 52 22.85 5.61 25.63
CA ALA A 52 21.65 4.82 25.79
C ALA A 52 20.44 5.66 25.37
N SER A 53 19.61 5.10 24.49
CA SER A 53 18.23 5.51 24.21
C SER A 53 17.99 6.86 23.53
N ALA A 54 18.33 6.96 22.25
CA ALA A 54 17.52 7.76 21.33
C ALA A 54 16.46 6.84 20.70
N LYS A 55 15.22 6.90 21.21
CA LYS A 55 14.06 6.31 20.52
C LYS A 55 14.03 6.92 19.10
N PRO A 56 13.81 6.14 18.02
CA PRO A 56 13.69 6.69 16.68
C PRO A 56 12.67 7.83 16.72
N LYS A 57 13.09 9.05 16.35
CA LYS A 57 12.16 10.18 16.22
C LYS A 57 11.16 9.78 15.15
N GLU A 58 9.91 9.63 15.55
CA GLU A 58 8.83 9.32 14.62
C GLU A 58 8.86 10.37 13.50
N PRO A 59 8.79 9.94 12.21
CA PRO A 59 8.85 10.88 11.11
C PRO A 59 7.73 11.92 11.26
N ALA A 60 8.06 13.18 10.98
CA ALA A 60 7.10 14.27 11.09
C ALA A 60 5.84 13.95 10.24
N PRO A 61 4.63 14.32 10.69
CA PRO A 61 3.41 13.97 9.97
C PRO A 61 3.42 14.40 8.49
N GLU A 62 4.10 15.49 8.17
CA GLU A 62 4.30 16.01 6.81
C GLU A 62 5.11 15.05 5.93
N SER A 63 6.12 14.36 6.49
CA SER A 63 6.87 13.31 5.79
C SER A 63 5.96 12.12 5.47
N LYS A 64 5.12 11.72 6.43
CA LYS A 64 4.18 10.61 6.23
C LYS A 64 3.09 10.97 5.21
N LEU A 65 2.58 12.20 5.25
CA LEU A 65 1.64 12.70 4.24
C LEU A 65 2.26 12.72 2.83
N SER A 66 3.54 13.05 2.73
CA SER A 66 4.29 13.00 1.45
C SER A 66 4.45 11.57 0.94
N GLU A 67 4.74 10.61 1.82
CA GLU A 67 4.73 9.18 1.50
C GLU A 67 3.35 8.75 0.98
N ILE A 68 2.26 9.14 1.65
CA ILE A 68 0.89 8.80 1.24
C ILE A 68 0.57 9.38 -0.14
N SER A 69 0.93 10.65 -0.39
CA SER A 69 0.71 11.27 -1.70
C SER A 69 1.44 10.52 -2.82
N ASN A 70 2.70 10.16 -2.59
CA ASN A 70 3.48 9.37 -3.55
C ASN A 70 2.91 7.96 -3.74
N PHE A 71 2.41 7.35 -2.68
CA PHE A 71 1.75 6.05 -2.74
C PHE A 71 0.50 6.09 -3.62
N MET A 72 -0.38 7.08 -3.44
CA MET A 72 -1.58 7.23 -4.28
C MET A 72 -1.23 7.38 -5.76
N ILE A 73 -0.21 8.17 -6.07
CA ILE A 73 0.24 8.39 -7.45
C ILE A 73 0.89 7.13 -8.03
N SER A 74 1.79 6.47 -7.29
CA SER A 74 2.48 5.29 -7.81
C SER A 74 1.54 4.09 -7.97
N SER A 75 0.82 3.74 -6.92
CA SER A 75 0.05 2.48 -6.87
C SER A 75 -1.32 2.58 -7.53
N PHE A 76 -2.06 3.67 -7.32
CA PHE A 76 -3.41 3.80 -7.87
C PHE A 76 -3.42 4.51 -9.22
N TRP A 77 -2.72 5.64 -9.37
CA TRP A 77 -2.71 6.36 -10.64
C TRP A 77 -1.91 5.62 -11.70
N ASN A 78 -0.58 5.53 -11.52
CA ASN A 78 0.34 5.07 -12.55
C ASN A 78 0.22 3.57 -12.85
N GLU A 79 0.36 2.73 -11.82
CA GLU A 79 0.37 1.27 -11.96
C GLU A 79 -1.04 0.64 -11.98
N GLY A 80 -2.09 1.47 -11.86
CA GLY A 80 -3.48 1.02 -11.77
C GLY A 80 -4.36 1.68 -12.82
N PHE A 81 -4.94 2.81 -12.47
CA PHE A 81 -6.03 3.44 -13.22
C PHE A 81 -5.61 3.91 -14.61
N VAL A 82 -4.41 4.48 -14.75
CA VAL A 82 -3.87 4.89 -16.05
C VAL A 82 -3.60 3.65 -16.91
N ASP A 83 -2.91 2.64 -16.39
CA ASP A 83 -2.64 1.40 -17.13
C ASP A 83 -3.93 0.70 -17.59
N ILE A 84 -4.95 0.65 -16.72
CA ILE A 84 -6.25 0.06 -17.07
C ILE A 84 -6.96 0.87 -18.15
N THR A 85 -6.93 2.20 -18.09
CA THR A 85 -7.52 3.09 -19.11
C THR A 85 -6.90 2.83 -20.49
N TRP A 86 -5.58 2.65 -20.54
CA TRP A 86 -4.88 2.27 -21.77
C TRP A 86 -5.22 0.84 -22.22
N TYR A 87 -5.34 -0.08 -21.28
CA TYR A 87 -5.62 -1.49 -21.58
C TYR A 87 -7.00 -1.68 -22.21
N VAL A 88 -8.03 -1.02 -21.69
CA VAL A 88 -9.37 -1.08 -22.29
C VAL A 88 -9.40 -0.40 -23.66
N SER A 89 -8.58 0.63 -23.88
CA SER A 89 -8.57 1.36 -25.15
C SER A 89 -7.78 0.65 -26.26
N ASN A 90 -6.59 0.13 -25.91
CA ASN A 90 -5.54 -0.29 -26.85
C ASN A 90 -5.01 -1.71 -26.60
N GLY A 91 -5.47 -2.39 -25.54
CA GLY A 91 -5.02 -3.73 -25.17
C GLY A 91 -3.62 -3.79 -24.54
N THR A 92 -3.00 -2.64 -24.27
CA THR A 92 -1.67 -2.49 -23.67
C THR A 92 -1.73 -1.58 -22.45
N GLY A 93 -0.71 -1.61 -21.60
CA GLY A 93 -0.54 -0.58 -20.57
C GLY A 93 -0.18 0.79 -21.18
N ASN A 94 -0.01 1.78 -20.32
CA ASN A 94 0.29 3.18 -20.68
C ASN A 94 1.62 3.36 -21.42
N THR A 95 2.55 2.43 -21.26
CA THR A 95 3.83 2.44 -21.97
C THR A 95 3.79 1.69 -23.31
N GLY A 96 2.62 1.20 -23.73
CA GLY A 96 2.45 0.36 -24.93
C GLY A 96 2.90 -1.09 -24.75
N LYS A 97 3.37 -1.47 -23.56
CA LYS A 97 3.76 -2.85 -23.23
C LYS A 97 2.55 -3.71 -22.89
N LYS A 98 2.72 -5.03 -23.00
CA LYS A 98 1.71 -6.00 -22.54
C LYS A 98 1.40 -5.75 -21.07
N LEU A 99 0.12 -5.65 -20.73
CA LEU A 99 -0.37 -5.58 -19.36
C LEU A 99 -0.92 -6.94 -18.94
N ASP A 100 -0.55 -7.39 -17.74
CA ASP A 100 -1.21 -8.50 -17.07
C ASP A 100 -2.31 -7.91 -16.17
N ILE A 101 -3.57 -7.98 -16.64
CA ILE A 101 -4.68 -7.34 -15.94
C ILE A 101 -4.98 -8.02 -14.61
N ASP A 102 -4.82 -9.34 -14.51
CA ASP A 102 -5.10 -10.08 -13.28
C ASP A 102 -4.06 -9.72 -12.21
N PHE A 103 -2.78 -9.66 -12.59
CA PHE A 103 -1.72 -9.19 -11.71
C PHE A 103 -1.91 -7.72 -11.30
N THR A 104 -2.33 -6.85 -12.23
CA THR A 104 -2.64 -5.44 -11.94
C THR A 104 -3.75 -5.32 -10.91
N MET A 105 -4.83 -6.11 -11.06
CA MET A 105 -5.93 -6.17 -10.11
C MET A 105 -5.51 -6.71 -8.74
N GLU A 106 -4.63 -7.72 -8.68
CA GLU A 106 -4.03 -8.22 -7.43
C GLU A 106 -3.24 -7.12 -6.71
N ARG A 107 -2.42 -6.36 -7.45
CA ARG A 107 -1.61 -5.26 -6.90
C ARG A 107 -2.49 -4.11 -6.38
N LEU A 108 -3.55 -3.77 -7.10
CA LEU A 108 -4.56 -2.80 -6.63
C LEU A 108 -5.26 -3.29 -5.34
N GLY A 109 -5.58 -4.58 -5.24
CA GLY A 109 -6.13 -5.16 -4.01
C GLY A 109 -5.22 -4.95 -2.79
N LYS A 110 -3.92 -5.23 -2.94
CA LYS A 110 -2.92 -4.97 -1.88
C LYS A 110 -2.78 -3.47 -1.57
N ALA A 111 -2.86 -2.62 -2.59
CA ALA A 111 -2.85 -1.18 -2.39
C ALA A 111 -4.08 -0.69 -1.60
N MET A 112 -5.25 -1.29 -1.81
CA MET A 112 -6.47 -0.98 -1.04
C MET A 112 -6.34 -1.35 0.44
N GLU A 113 -5.71 -2.49 0.75
CA GLU A 113 -5.39 -2.87 2.13
C GLU A 113 -4.48 -1.82 2.79
N LYS A 114 -3.41 -1.41 2.09
CA LYS A 114 -2.50 -0.38 2.61
C LYS A 114 -3.17 0.99 2.76
N LYS A 115 -4.05 1.36 1.82
CA LYS A 115 -4.83 2.59 1.87
C LYS A 115 -5.68 2.66 3.14
N ALA A 116 -6.25 1.55 3.60
CA ALA A 116 -7.04 1.53 4.83
C ALA A 116 -6.21 1.97 6.07
N GLU A 117 -4.92 1.62 6.13
CA GLU A 117 -4.02 2.12 7.17
C GLU A 117 -3.83 3.65 7.07
N TYR A 118 -3.73 4.18 5.85
CA TYR A 118 -3.60 5.61 5.61
C TYR A 118 -4.90 6.38 5.89
N ASP A 119 -6.05 5.77 5.65
CA ASP A 119 -7.36 6.29 6.06
C ASP A 119 -7.38 6.51 7.58
N MET A 120 -6.97 5.50 8.35
CA MET A 120 -6.88 5.62 9.82
C MET A 120 -5.88 6.69 10.24
N TYR A 121 -4.69 6.71 9.63
CA TYR A 121 -3.65 7.68 9.95
C TYR A 121 -4.11 9.12 9.73
N ILE A 122 -4.67 9.43 8.55
CA ILE A 122 -5.07 10.80 8.19
C ILE A 122 -6.23 11.29 9.07
N GLN A 123 -7.20 10.42 9.37
CA GLN A 123 -8.31 10.79 10.27
C GLN A 123 -7.83 11.06 11.71
N GLY A 124 -6.74 10.43 12.14
CA GLY A 124 -6.11 10.65 13.44
C GLY A 124 -5.25 11.90 13.56
N LEU A 125 -5.01 12.64 12.47
CA LEU A 125 -4.22 13.87 12.50
C LEU A 125 -4.91 14.98 13.31
N ASP A 126 -4.13 15.93 13.81
CA ASP A 126 -4.67 17.09 14.53
C ASP A 126 -5.45 18.07 13.61
N ALA A 127 -6.02 19.13 14.19
CA ALA A 127 -6.88 20.08 13.46
C ALA A 127 -6.13 20.95 12.44
N LYS A 128 -4.80 21.14 12.53
CA LYS A 128 -4.07 21.94 11.51
C LYS A 128 -4.03 21.25 10.16
N TYR A 129 -4.38 19.97 10.08
CA TYR A 129 -4.49 19.19 8.84
C TYR A 129 -5.91 19.02 8.31
N ASP A 130 -6.90 19.79 8.80
CA ASP A 130 -8.30 19.57 8.41
C ASP A 130 -8.56 19.71 6.90
N ASN A 131 -7.87 20.62 6.20
CA ASN A 131 -7.94 20.70 4.74
C ASN A 131 -7.45 19.41 4.06
N VAL A 132 -6.31 18.87 4.52
CA VAL A 132 -5.75 17.60 4.03
C VAL A 132 -6.74 16.46 4.27
N LYS A 133 -7.39 16.40 5.44
CA LYS A 133 -8.41 15.38 5.74
C LYS A 133 -9.63 15.47 4.83
N GLN A 134 -10.10 16.69 4.54
CA GLN A 134 -11.26 16.90 3.66
C GLN A 134 -10.97 16.44 2.23
N VAL A 135 -9.81 16.79 1.69
CA VAL A 135 -9.40 16.36 0.35
C VAL A 135 -9.15 14.85 0.32
N TRP A 136 -8.46 14.30 1.33
CA TRP A 136 -8.25 12.87 1.47
C TRP A 136 -9.56 12.09 1.49
N THR A 137 -10.58 12.56 2.21
CA THR A 137 -11.89 11.89 2.27
C THR A 137 -12.53 11.75 0.88
N LYS A 138 -12.38 12.77 0.01
CA LYS A 138 -12.86 12.73 -1.38
C LYS A 138 -12.04 11.78 -2.23
N LEU A 139 -10.70 11.89 -2.17
CA LEU A 139 -9.78 11.02 -2.90
C LEU A 139 -9.97 9.55 -2.52
N SER A 140 -10.04 9.27 -1.22
CA SER A 140 -10.19 7.94 -0.64
C SER A 140 -11.49 7.29 -1.11
N LYS A 141 -12.62 8.00 -0.99
CA LYS A 141 -13.92 7.53 -1.46
C LYS A 141 -13.94 7.27 -2.96
N GLU A 142 -13.33 8.15 -3.75
CA GLU A 142 -13.29 7.96 -5.20
C GLU A 142 -12.43 6.77 -5.60
N THR A 143 -11.33 6.53 -4.89
CA THR A 143 -10.52 5.32 -5.06
C THR A 143 -11.35 4.06 -4.80
N ASP A 144 -12.17 4.06 -3.74
CA ASP A 144 -13.06 2.95 -3.42
C ASP A 144 -14.12 2.72 -4.52
N ASN A 145 -14.69 3.80 -5.07
CA ASN A 145 -15.65 3.74 -6.16
C ASN A 145 -15.05 3.10 -7.41
N LEU A 146 -13.87 3.58 -7.84
CA LEU A 146 -13.17 3.07 -9.02
C LEU A 146 -12.76 1.62 -8.83
N TYR A 147 -12.19 1.27 -7.67
CA TYR A 147 -11.81 -0.11 -7.38
C TYR A 147 -13.03 -1.05 -7.35
N LYS A 148 -14.15 -0.61 -6.78
CA LYS A 148 -15.41 -1.35 -6.81
C LYS A 148 -15.86 -1.61 -8.25
N GLN A 149 -15.84 -0.58 -9.10
CA GLN A 149 -16.21 -0.72 -10.50
C GLN A 149 -15.35 -1.75 -11.23
N LEU A 150 -14.03 -1.75 -11.01
CA LEU A 150 -13.11 -2.72 -11.61
C LEU A 150 -13.41 -4.16 -11.18
N LYS A 151 -13.87 -4.36 -9.93
CA LYS A 151 -14.28 -5.69 -9.43
C LYS A 151 -15.62 -6.15 -9.99
N GLU A 152 -16.57 -5.23 -10.16
CA GLU A 152 -17.90 -5.54 -10.69
C GLU A 152 -17.85 -5.83 -12.20
N ASN A 153 -16.95 -5.15 -12.92
CA ASN A 153 -16.77 -5.31 -14.35
C ASN A 153 -15.28 -5.46 -14.66
N THR A 154 -14.82 -6.69 -14.88
CA THR A 154 -13.41 -6.98 -15.20
C THR A 154 -13.02 -6.31 -16.52
N PRO A 155 -11.96 -5.47 -16.54
CA PRO A 155 -11.48 -4.84 -17.77
C PRO A 155 -11.01 -5.87 -18.80
N LYS A 156 -11.31 -5.62 -20.07
CA LYS A 156 -10.86 -6.45 -21.20
C LYS A 156 -10.04 -5.63 -22.18
N ALA A 157 -9.02 -6.26 -22.75
CA ALA A 157 -8.19 -5.62 -23.77
C ALA A 157 -9.05 -5.15 -24.94
N ASN A 158 -8.84 -3.91 -25.39
CA ASN A 158 -9.53 -3.29 -26.54
C ASN A 158 -11.07 -3.14 -26.39
N ASP A 159 -11.60 -3.22 -25.17
CA ASP A 159 -13.01 -2.92 -24.91
C ASP A 159 -13.29 -1.41 -24.79
N LYS A 160 -13.46 -0.75 -25.94
CA LYS A 160 -13.80 0.69 -26.01
C LYS A 160 -15.18 1.02 -25.45
N SER A 161 -16.02 0.02 -25.18
CA SER A 161 -17.33 0.22 -24.53
C SER A 161 -17.20 0.36 -23.02
N TYR A 162 -16.10 -0.14 -22.44
CA TYR A 162 -15.78 -0.01 -21.03
C TYR A 162 -15.61 1.47 -20.64
N LYS A 163 -16.42 1.95 -19.70
CA LYS A 163 -16.40 3.33 -19.22
C LYS A 163 -15.65 3.43 -17.92
N PHE A 164 -14.38 3.84 -17.95
CA PHE A 164 -13.57 4.03 -16.76
C PHE A 164 -13.13 5.49 -16.67
N ASP A 165 -13.93 6.31 -16.00
CA ASP A 165 -13.64 7.73 -15.83
C ASP A 165 -12.86 7.97 -14.55
N THR A 166 -11.62 8.43 -14.69
CA THR A 166 -10.69 8.62 -13.58
C THR A 166 -10.45 10.09 -13.26
N GLY A 167 -11.20 11.00 -13.90
CA GLY A 167 -10.96 12.45 -13.79
C GLY A 167 -11.17 13.01 -12.38
N LEU A 168 -12.15 12.50 -11.63
CA LEU A 168 -12.34 12.91 -10.23
C LEU A 168 -11.21 12.45 -9.33
N PHE A 169 -10.71 11.23 -9.55
CA PHE A 169 -9.55 10.73 -8.81
C PHE A 169 -8.33 11.60 -9.08
N GLU A 170 -8.03 11.92 -10.35
CA GLU A 170 -6.92 12.79 -10.73
C GLU A 170 -7.03 14.15 -10.03
N GLN A 171 -8.20 14.78 -10.12
CA GLN A 171 -8.46 16.07 -9.50
C GLN A 171 -8.21 16.05 -7.98
N TYR A 172 -8.74 15.05 -7.27
CA TYR A 172 -8.57 14.96 -5.82
C TYR A 172 -7.14 14.58 -5.42
N SER A 173 -6.46 13.76 -6.22
CA SER A 173 -5.07 13.35 -6.02
C SER A 173 -4.12 14.54 -6.15
N ASP A 174 -4.33 15.36 -7.19
CA ASP A 174 -3.57 16.59 -7.40
C ASP A 174 -3.79 17.61 -6.28
N ALA A 175 -5.04 17.82 -5.87
CA ALA A 175 -5.35 18.70 -4.74
C ALA A 175 -4.69 18.22 -3.44
N PHE A 176 -4.74 16.91 -3.15
CA PHE A 176 -4.11 16.34 -1.97
C PHE A 176 -2.59 16.54 -2.00
N ARG A 177 -1.96 16.28 -3.14
CA ARG A 177 -0.52 16.49 -3.34
C ARG A 177 -0.14 17.96 -3.11
N ASP A 178 -0.94 18.90 -3.59
CA ASP A 178 -0.65 20.32 -3.45
C ASP A 178 -0.80 20.81 -2.01
N ASP A 179 -1.83 20.36 -1.28
CA ASP A 179 -1.97 20.62 0.16
C ASP A 179 -0.77 20.07 0.95
N VAL A 180 -0.34 18.84 0.65
CA VAL A 180 0.84 18.23 1.28
C VAL A 180 2.12 19.00 0.98
N ARG A 181 2.33 19.44 -0.27
CA ARG A 181 3.48 20.31 -0.63
C ARG A 181 3.44 21.64 0.12
N ALA A 182 2.26 22.24 0.30
CA ALA A 182 2.11 23.51 1.00
C ALA A 182 2.51 23.41 2.48
N LEU A 183 2.32 22.26 3.13
CA LEU A 183 2.81 22.01 4.49
C LEU A 183 4.34 21.98 4.57
N ASN A 184 4.99 21.34 3.60
CA ASN A 184 6.45 21.22 3.56
C ASN A 184 7.17 22.54 3.24
N LYS A 185 6.48 23.52 2.63
CA LYS A 185 7.04 24.86 2.35
C LYS A 185 7.01 25.81 3.55
N LYS A 186 6.30 25.46 4.62
CA LYS A 186 6.11 26.31 5.82
C LYS A 186 7.07 25.96 6.97
N GLN A 187 7.97 24.99 6.76
CA GLN A 187 9.02 24.58 7.71
C GLN A 187 10.32 25.33 7.43
#